data_AF-A0A1M5DMP9-F1
#
_entry.id   AF-A0A1M5DMP9-F1
#
_cell.length_a   1.000
_cell.length_b   1.000
_cell.length_c   1.000
_cell.angle_alpha   90.00
_cell.angle_beta   90.00
_cell.angle_gamma   90.00
#
_symmetry.space_group_name_H-M   'P 1'
#
loop_
_entity.id
_entity.type
_entity.pdbx_description
1 polymer ?
#
loop_
_entity_poly.entity_id
_entity_poly.type
_entity_poly.pdbx_seq_one_letter_code
_entity_poly.pdbx_strand_id
1 'polypeptide(L)'
;MSTNIAKLKRGKGAPPPADVAPDVIADDTRPEKVELRPLQVRIPRAVFEEFSERAGREFGFSHGSKKQLFLRMWEAYKAQNM
;
A
#
# COMPACT_ATOMS: atom_id res chain seq x y z
N MET A 1 12.36 39.94 30.44
CA MET A 1 13.16 38.69 30.45
C MET A 1 13.48 38.32 29.00
N SER A 2 14.65 38.71 28.48
CA SER A 2 15.05 38.41 27.11
C SER A 2 15.64 37.00 27.02
N THR A 3 15.00 36.11 26.27
CA THR A 3 15.45 34.73 26.10
C THR A 3 16.79 34.72 25.34
N ASN A 4 17.85 34.26 26.00
CA ASN A 4 19.21 34.25 25.46
C ASN A 4 19.39 33.07 24.48
N ILE A 5 19.34 33.36 23.19
CA ILE A 5 19.30 32.41 22.07
C ILE A 5 20.61 31.60 21.95
N ALA A 6 21.71 32.08 22.52
CA ALA A 6 23.03 31.43 22.49
C ALA A 6 23.07 30.08 23.24
N LYS A 7 22.06 29.76 24.06
CA LYS A 7 21.95 28.47 24.77
C LYS A 7 21.27 27.35 23.98
N LEU A 8 20.73 27.61 22.78
CA LEU A 8 20.27 26.52 21.91
C LEU A 8 21.47 25.75 21.35
N LYS A 9 21.78 24.59 21.95
CA LYS A 9 22.78 23.67 21.42
C LYS A 9 22.36 23.19 20.03
N ARG A 10 23.15 23.50 18.99
CA ARG A 10 23.07 22.88 17.65
C ARG A 10 23.60 21.45 17.67
N GLY A 11 23.16 20.61 18.60
CA GLY A 11 23.74 19.30 18.85
C GLY A 11 22.73 18.27 19.35
N LYS A 12 22.69 17.12 18.64
CA LYS A 12 21.80 15.95 18.74
C LYS A 12 20.31 16.27 18.58
N GLY A 13 19.77 15.98 17.41
CA GLY A 13 18.36 16.20 17.05
C GLY A 13 18.09 17.48 16.26
N ALA A 14 19.12 18.28 15.95
CA ALA A 14 18.99 19.36 14.98
C ALA A 14 18.72 18.77 13.59
N PRO A 15 17.71 19.25 12.85
CA PRO A 15 17.46 18.77 11.50
C PRO A 15 18.68 19.02 10.61
N PRO A 16 18.95 18.15 9.63
CA PRO A 16 20.02 18.35 8.67
C PRO A 16 19.85 19.71 7.95
N PRO A 17 20.95 20.36 7.54
CA PRO A 17 20.88 21.55 6.71
C PRO A 17 20.01 21.31 5.48
N ALA A 18 19.21 22.31 5.08
CA ALA A 18 18.28 22.19 3.96
C ALA A 18 18.99 21.75 2.65
N ASP A 19 20.24 22.17 2.45
CA ASP A 19 21.06 21.84 1.27
C ASP A 19 21.52 20.37 1.22
N VAL A 20 21.36 19.62 2.33
CA VAL A 20 21.78 18.22 2.47
C VAL A 20 20.57 17.29 2.65
N ALA A 21 19.39 17.85 2.91
CA ALA A 21 18.16 17.08 3.01
C ALA A 21 17.72 16.62 1.60
N PRO A 22 17.40 15.34 1.40
CA PRO A 22 16.89 14.86 0.12
C PRO A 22 15.57 15.55 -0.23
N ASP A 23 15.40 15.93 -1.49
CA ASP A 23 14.15 16.48 -1.99
C ASP A 23 13.15 15.34 -2.21
N VAL A 24 12.43 14.99 -1.15
CA VAL A 24 11.45 13.90 -1.12
C VAL A 24 10.27 14.13 -2.09
N ILE A 25 10.10 15.36 -2.62
CA ILE A 25 9.08 15.67 -3.62
C ILE A 25 9.61 15.38 -5.03
N ALA A 26 10.86 15.76 -5.32
CA ALA A 26 11.49 15.45 -6.59
C ALA A 26 11.82 13.95 -6.74
N ASP A 27 12.24 13.30 -5.65
CA ASP A 27 12.64 11.89 -5.61
C ASP A 27 11.45 10.96 -5.27
N ASP A 28 10.26 11.21 -5.83
CA ASP A 28 9.07 10.40 -5.53
C ASP A 28 9.31 8.91 -5.88
N THR A 29 9.63 8.12 -4.85
CA THR A 29 9.90 6.68 -4.96
C THR A 29 8.63 5.84 -4.98
N ARG A 30 7.44 6.47 -4.93
CA ARG A 30 6.18 5.74 -4.95
C ARG A 30 5.99 5.10 -6.32
N PRO A 31 5.54 3.84 -6.37
CA PRO A 31 5.21 3.21 -7.64
C PRO A 31 4.16 4.01 -8.38
N GLU A 32 4.29 4.06 -9.70
CA GLU A 32 3.35 4.77 -10.57
C GLU A 32 1.91 4.33 -10.26
N LYS A 33 1.05 5.32 -10.08
CA LYS A 33 -0.35 5.08 -9.71
C LYS A 33 -1.11 4.58 -10.93
N VAL A 34 -1.16 3.26 -11.09
CA VAL A 34 -2.01 2.63 -12.11
C VAL A 34 -3.48 2.91 -11.81
N GLU A 35 -4.22 3.37 -12.80
CA GLU A 35 -5.66 3.59 -12.69
C GLU A 35 -6.39 2.26 -12.46
N LEU A 36 -7.17 2.18 -11.36
CA LEU A 36 -7.96 1.00 -11.01
C LEU A 36 -9.45 1.34 -11.08
N ARG A 37 -10.23 0.43 -11.66
CA ARG A 37 -11.70 0.50 -11.67
C ARG A 37 -12.30 -0.64 -10.86
N PRO A 38 -13.36 -0.39 -10.08
CA PRO A 38 -14.01 -1.44 -9.31
C PRO A 38 -14.82 -2.37 -10.23
N LEU A 39 -14.55 -3.69 -10.14
CA LEU A 39 -15.40 -4.72 -10.74
C LEU A 39 -16.48 -5.11 -9.72
N GLN A 40 -17.72 -4.70 -9.97
CA GLN A 40 -18.86 -5.01 -9.09
C GLN A 40 -19.65 -6.18 -9.66
N VAL A 41 -19.74 -7.26 -8.91
CA VAL A 41 -20.50 -8.45 -9.27
C VAL A 41 -21.41 -8.88 -8.11
N ARG A 42 -22.57 -9.42 -8.44
CA ARG A 42 -23.48 -10.04 -7.48
C ARG A 42 -23.39 -11.54 -7.62
N ILE A 43 -23.13 -12.23 -6.52
CA ILE A 43 -23.02 -13.68 -6.45
C ILE A 43 -23.86 -14.21 -5.29
N PRO A 44 -24.26 -15.49 -5.31
CA PRO A 44 -24.94 -16.11 -4.18
C PRO A 44 -24.10 -16.02 -2.91
N ARG A 45 -24.77 -15.88 -1.77
CA ARG A 45 -24.12 -15.74 -0.46
C ARG A 45 -23.15 -16.89 -0.15
N ALA A 46 -23.57 -18.12 -0.41
CA ALA A 46 -22.74 -19.30 -0.17
C ALA A 46 -21.41 -19.23 -0.95
N VAL A 47 -21.45 -18.82 -2.21
CA VAL A 47 -20.25 -18.66 -3.05
C VAL A 47 -19.35 -17.55 -2.51
N PHE A 48 -19.93 -16.46 -2.02
CA PHE A 48 -19.16 -15.37 -1.42
C PHE A 48 -18.45 -15.81 -0.13
N GLU A 49 -19.13 -16.57 0.74
CA GLU A 49 -18.57 -17.06 2.00
C GLU A 49 -17.42 -18.03 1.74
N GLU A 50 -17.61 -19.01 0.85
CA GLU A 50 -16.56 -19.96 0.44
C GLU A 50 -15.35 -19.23 -0.16
N PHE A 51 -15.58 -18.29 -1.07
CA PHE A 51 -14.52 -17.50 -1.67
C PHE A 51 -13.76 -16.67 -0.63
N SER A 52 -14.48 -16.08 0.32
CA SER A 52 -13.91 -15.27 1.40
C SER A 52 -13.06 -16.10 2.34
N GLU A 53 -13.51 -17.30 2.69
CA GLU A 53 -12.78 -18.23 3.54
C GLU A 53 -11.50 -18.70 2.85
N ARG A 54 -11.58 -19.10 1.58
CA ARG A 54 -10.40 -19.50 0.81
C ARG A 54 -9.38 -18.38 0.69
N ALA A 55 -9.84 -17.16 0.40
CA ALA A 55 -8.97 -15.99 0.35
C ALA A 55 -8.29 -15.73 1.70
N GLY A 56 -9.03 -15.85 2.81
CA GLY A 56 -8.50 -15.71 4.15
C GLY A 56 -7.46 -16.77 4.52
N ARG A 57 -7.66 -18.03 4.10
CA ARG A 57 -6.71 -19.12 4.33
C ARG A 57 -5.44 -18.99 3.50
N GLU A 58 -5.53 -18.56 2.23
CA GLU A 58 -4.37 -18.47 1.33
C GLU A 58 -3.55 -17.19 1.51
N PHE A 59 -4.20 -16.04 1.73
CA PHE A 59 -3.55 -14.72 1.75
C PHE A 59 -3.67 -14.00 3.10
N GLY A 60 -4.24 -14.66 4.11
CA GLY A 60 -4.54 -14.10 5.41
C GLY A 60 -5.88 -13.34 5.45
N PHE A 61 -6.45 -13.20 6.64
CA PHE A 61 -7.68 -12.45 6.90
C PHE A 61 -7.43 -10.94 6.92
N SER A 62 -6.81 -10.42 5.85
CA SER A 62 -6.43 -9.01 5.71
C SER A 62 -7.22 -8.31 4.60
N HIS A 63 -7.17 -6.98 4.60
CA HIS A 63 -7.77 -6.18 3.54
C HIS A 63 -7.03 -6.43 2.22
N GLY A 64 -7.72 -6.99 1.23
CA GLY A 64 -7.16 -7.26 -0.10
C GLY A 64 -6.97 -8.74 -0.46
N SER A 65 -7.13 -9.67 0.49
CA SER A 65 -7.01 -11.11 0.23
C SER A 65 -7.93 -11.61 -0.88
N LYS A 66 -9.19 -11.13 -0.89
CA LYS A 66 -10.18 -11.41 -1.95
C LYS A 66 -9.71 -10.95 -3.33
N LYS A 67 -9.08 -9.76 -3.41
CA LYS A 67 -8.54 -9.22 -4.66
C LYS A 67 -7.37 -10.09 -5.15
N GLN A 68 -6.48 -10.49 -4.25
CA GLN A 68 -5.34 -11.35 -4.59
C GLN A 68 -5.79 -12.71 -5.10
N LEU A 69 -6.76 -13.34 -4.42
CA LEU A 69 -7.34 -14.60 -4.89
C LEU A 69 -7.99 -14.45 -6.27
N PHE A 70 -8.76 -13.39 -6.50
CA PHE A 70 -9.38 -13.13 -7.80
C PHE A 70 -8.34 -12.99 -8.93
N LEU A 71 -7.28 -12.19 -8.71
CA LEU A 71 -6.23 -11.98 -9.71
C LEU A 71 -5.49 -13.28 -10.02
N ARG A 72 -5.17 -14.07 -8.99
CA ARG A 72 -4.56 -15.40 -9.15
C ARG A 72 -5.45 -16.33 -9.98
N MET A 73 -6.74 -16.37 -9.69
CA MET A 73 -7.70 -17.18 -10.46
C MET A 73 -7.78 -16.71 -11.92
N TRP A 74 -7.76 -15.39 -12.15
CA TRP A 74 -7.79 -14.81 -13.49
C TRP A 74 -6.54 -15.15 -14.31
N GLU A 75 -5.36 -15.09 -13.70
CA GLU A 75 -4.11 -15.50 -14.34
C GLU A 75 -4.12 -16.98 -14.72
N ALA A 76 -4.55 -17.85 -13.79
CA ALA A 76 -4.69 -19.28 -14.04
C ALA A 76 -5.70 -19.58 -15.16
N TYR A 77 -6.83 -18.86 -15.18
CA TYR A 77 -7.82 -18.98 -16.24
C TYR A 77 -7.27 -18.57 -17.61
N LYS A 78 -6.55 -17.44 -17.70
CA LYS A 78 -5.90 -17.02 -18.95
C LYS A 78 -4.87 -18.04 -19.43
N ALA A 79 -4.06 -18.59 -18.53
CA ALA A 79 -3.04 -19.58 -18.87
C ALA A 79 -3.62 -20.91 -19.39
N GLN A 80 -4.86 -21.25 -19.04
CA GLN A 80 -5.55 -22.45 -19.55
C GLN A 80 -6.24 -22.23 -20.90
N ASN A 81 -6.55 -20.99 -21.25
CA ASN A 81 -7.31 -20.62 -22.47
C ASN A 81 -6.45 -19.90 -23.52
N MET A 82 -5.14 -19.78 -23.29
CA MET A 82 -4.12 -19.44 -24.29
C MET A 82 -3.42 -20.72 -24.73
#